data_AF-A0A9E2GS77-F1
#
_entry.id   AF-A0A9E2GS77-F1
#
_cell.length_a   1.000
_cell.length_b   1.000
_cell.length_c   1.000
_cell.angle_alpha   90.00
_cell.angle_beta   90.00
_cell.angle_gamma   90.00
#
_symmetry.space_group_name_H-M   'P 1'
#
loop_
_entity.id
_entity.type
_entity.pdbx_description
1 polymer ?
#
loop_
_entity_poly.entity_id
_entity_poly.type
_entity_poly.pdbx_seq_one_letter_code
_entity_poly.pdbx_strand_id
1 'polypeptide(L)'
;MACTLVFFTGCNTGDGTCGDGILQRSRGETCEPDLLLEATCEALGHYPGTLACGDDCGYSYVGCGGFCGDGRIQTAFGEACDGDDLAGKSCVNLGFNGGILGCNADCTALDTTGCELVAMIEVPAGTFRRDEDPANLSTVSAFLMSRTEITRWQYLIVMGDDPTDETYSGGPGDPVQNLRWRDALRFCNKLSVMEGRQPVYRLDGYTFEAVPADFSADGYRLPTQMEWMWAALGADLDDPGAVNTTGYLKAFAGDDGSNMPGDYAVFGYENPDEEGRTTTHRTNPVCSRLPNELGLCDLSGNVWEWTWDAYFDLPAGSLIDYRLDDLWGGDFTRVVHGGYWGSPATSLAVDHRTRAQEEYPIPRVGFRVVRRR
;
A
#
# COMPACT_ATOMS: atom_id res chain seq x y z
N MET A 1 21.20 26.56 92.65
CA MET A 1 21.63 26.97 91.29
C MET A 1 22.15 25.73 90.60
N ALA A 2 21.32 25.11 89.76
CA ALA A 2 21.68 23.88 89.06
C ALA A 2 22.56 24.24 87.85
N CYS A 3 23.74 23.63 87.79
CA CYS A 3 24.64 23.65 86.64
C CYS A 3 24.15 22.53 85.70
N THR A 4 23.63 22.89 84.52
CA THR A 4 23.29 21.91 83.49
C THR A 4 24.36 21.97 82.41
N LEU A 5 25.27 21.00 82.49
CA LEU A 5 26.21 20.64 81.46
C LEU A 5 25.39 20.07 80.27
N VAL A 6 25.40 20.74 79.12
CA VAL A 6 24.94 20.14 77.86
C VAL A 6 26.17 19.84 77.03
N PHE A 7 26.59 18.58 77.05
CA PHE A 7 27.38 17.99 75.98
C PHE A 7 26.41 17.40 74.94
N PHE A 8 26.43 17.95 73.74
CA PHE A 8 26.17 17.23 72.50
C PHE A 8 27.30 17.67 71.55
N THR A 9 28.34 16.84 71.39
CA THR A 9 28.52 15.87 70.28
C THR A 9 28.67 16.56 68.94
N GLY A 10 29.76 16.26 68.25
CA GLY A 10 30.28 17.04 67.13
C GLY A 10 29.31 17.24 65.97
N CYS A 11 29.47 18.36 65.28
CA CYS A 11 29.30 18.35 63.83
C CYS A 11 30.39 17.44 63.28
N ASN A 12 30.07 16.15 63.19
CA ASN A 12 30.81 15.24 62.35
C ASN A 12 30.52 15.73 60.92
N THR A 13 31.50 16.33 60.25
CA THR A 13 31.46 16.70 58.83
C THR A 13 31.50 15.46 57.92
N GLY A 14 30.78 14.41 58.33
CA GLY A 14 30.83 13.06 57.74
C GLY A 14 29.46 12.45 57.51
N ASP A 15 28.38 13.17 57.79
CA ASP A 15 27.06 12.81 57.27
C ASP A 15 26.86 13.57 55.97
N GLY A 16 27.28 12.91 54.89
CA GLY A 16 27.14 13.39 53.52
C GLY A 16 25.73 13.86 53.23
N THR A 17 25.62 15.14 52.91
CA THR A 17 24.37 15.82 52.57
C THR A 17 24.54 16.48 51.21
N CYS A 18 23.55 16.28 50.34
CA CYS A 18 23.54 16.92 49.05
C CYS A 18 23.83 18.43 49.12
N GLY A 19 24.77 18.91 48.31
CA GLY A 19 25.15 20.32 48.28
C GLY A 19 26.30 20.66 49.24
N ASP A 20 26.97 19.67 49.82
CA ASP A 20 28.15 19.86 50.67
C ASP A 20 29.47 19.98 49.87
N GLY A 21 29.39 19.85 48.54
CA GLY A 21 30.52 19.98 47.62
C GLY A 21 31.40 18.73 47.54
N ILE A 22 31.02 17.61 48.18
CA ILE A 22 31.75 16.35 48.16
C ILE A 22 30.85 15.27 47.57
N LEU A 23 31.18 14.73 46.39
CA LEU A 23 30.37 13.65 45.81
C LEU A 23 30.46 12.35 46.63
N GLN A 24 29.33 11.87 47.15
CA GLN A 24 29.24 10.66 47.98
C GLN A 24 28.41 9.56 47.31
N ARG A 25 28.98 8.94 46.26
CA ARG A 25 28.35 7.83 45.52
C ARG A 25 27.82 6.68 46.38
N SER A 26 28.46 6.40 47.51
CA SER A 26 28.01 5.37 48.47
C SER A 26 26.64 5.64 49.11
N ARG A 27 26.14 6.88 49.00
CA ARG A 27 24.82 7.32 49.48
C ARG A 27 23.83 7.63 48.33
N GLY A 28 24.21 7.35 47.09
CA GLY A 28 23.34 7.52 45.91
C GLY A 28 23.48 8.84 45.17
N GLU A 29 24.40 9.72 45.57
CA GLU A 29 24.65 10.98 44.87
C GLU A 29 25.30 10.73 43.49
N THR A 30 24.78 11.44 42.49
CA THR A 30 25.26 11.37 41.11
C THR A 30 26.02 12.63 40.69
N CYS A 31 25.74 13.76 41.34
CA CYS A 31 26.38 15.05 41.13
C CYS A 31 26.37 15.88 42.42
N GLU A 32 27.04 17.04 42.38
CA GLU A 32 26.96 18.13 43.35
C GLU A 32 26.75 19.46 42.59
N PRO A 33 26.18 20.53 43.19
CA PRO A 33 25.84 21.77 42.47
C PRO A 33 26.98 22.39 41.65
N ASP A 34 28.21 22.35 42.18
CA ASP A 34 29.42 22.84 41.50
C ASP A 34 30.28 21.72 40.89
N LEU A 35 29.82 20.46 40.93
CA LEU A 35 30.57 19.30 40.48
C LEU A 35 29.66 18.31 39.73
N LEU A 36 29.51 18.58 38.44
CA LEU A 36 28.77 17.73 37.48
C LEU A 36 29.62 16.61 36.85
N LEU A 37 30.88 16.45 37.28
CA LEU A 37 31.80 15.39 36.83
C LEU A 37 32.00 15.32 35.31
N GLU A 38 32.02 16.48 34.64
CA GLU A 38 32.11 16.59 33.17
C GLU A 38 30.92 15.94 32.42
N ALA A 39 29.84 15.58 33.12
CA ALA A 39 28.61 15.15 32.48
C ALA A 39 27.98 16.33 31.73
N THR A 40 27.47 16.04 30.55
CA THR A 40 26.67 16.95 29.74
C THR A 40 25.31 16.31 29.47
N CYS A 41 24.33 17.13 29.07
CA CYS A 41 23.04 16.61 28.60
C CYS A 41 23.24 15.52 27.52
N GLU A 42 24.14 15.78 26.55
CA GLU A 42 24.44 14.88 25.43
C GLU A 42 25.03 13.55 25.89
N ALA A 43 25.97 13.56 26.85
CA ALA A 43 26.55 12.34 27.40
C ALA A 43 25.52 11.47 28.14
N LEU A 44 24.40 12.06 28.55
CA LEU A 44 23.29 11.41 29.25
C LEU A 44 22.09 11.11 28.33
N GLY A 45 22.23 11.29 27.02
CA GLY A 45 21.19 10.96 26.02
C GLY A 45 20.16 12.07 25.77
N HIS A 46 20.45 13.30 26.20
CA HIS A 46 19.60 14.46 25.98
C HIS A 46 20.18 15.41 24.93
N TYR A 47 19.33 16.21 24.30
CA TYR A 47 19.77 17.28 23.42
C TYR A 47 20.58 18.35 24.19
N PRO A 48 21.47 19.08 23.48
CA PRO A 48 22.31 20.11 24.10
C PRO A 48 21.52 21.10 24.95
N GLY A 49 22.10 21.47 26.08
CA GLY A 49 21.50 22.39 27.04
C GLY A 49 22.36 22.56 28.29
N THR A 50 21.77 23.10 29.34
CA THR A 50 22.44 23.30 30.63
C THR A 50 22.04 22.19 31.59
N LEU A 51 22.95 21.23 31.82
CA LEU A 51 22.79 20.23 32.87
C LEU A 51 22.99 20.88 34.24
N ALA A 52 22.17 20.52 35.22
CA ALA A 52 22.30 20.98 36.60
C ALA A 52 22.28 19.79 37.57
N CYS A 53 22.72 20.04 38.80
CA CYS A 53 22.47 19.11 39.90
C CYS A 53 21.24 19.58 40.69
N GLY A 54 20.30 18.67 40.92
CA GLY A 54 19.09 18.94 41.71
C GLY A 54 19.36 18.95 43.22
N ASP A 55 18.37 19.39 43.99
CA ASP A 55 18.42 19.43 45.47
C ASP A 55 18.47 18.03 46.11
N ASP A 56 18.26 16.97 45.33
CA ASP A 56 18.39 15.56 45.69
C ASP A 56 19.75 14.95 45.29
N CYS A 57 20.64 15.75 44.71
CA CYS A 57 21.93 15.34 44.14
C CYS A 57 21.81 14.30 43.02
N GLY A 58 20.65 14.32 42.36
CA GLY A 58 20.37 13.75 41.05
C GLY A 58 20.68 14.75 39.94
N TYR A 59 21.07 14.27 38.75
CA TYR A 59 21.10 15.13 37.57
C TYR A 59 19.70 15.68 37.27
N SER A 60 19.62 16.99 37.11
CA SER A 60 18.42 17.70 36.68
C SER A 60 18.50 18.02 35.19
N TYR A 61 17.57 17.47 34.41
CA TYR A 61 17.49 17.63 32.97
C TYR A 61 16.62 18.82 32.52
N VAL A 62 16.12 19.64 33.47
CA VAL A 62 15.20 20.76 33.18
C VAL A 62 15.83 21.78 32.22
N GLY A 63 17.16 21.96 32.27
CA GLY A 63 17.88 22.83 31.35
C GLY A 63 18.39 22.15 30.08
N CYS A 64 18.19 20.83 29.92
CA CYS A 64 18.51 20.11 28.69
C CYS A 64 17.43 20.34 27.62
N GLY A 65 17.79 20.13 26.35
CA GLY A 65 16.91 20.40 25.21
C GLY A 65 15.76 19.40 25.00
N GLY A 66 15.60 18.41 25.87
CA GLY A 66 14.71 17.25 25.67
C GLY A 66 15.49 16.01 25.23
N PHE A 67 14.78 15.00 24.71
CA PHE A 67 15.36 13.82 24.07
C PHE A 67 14.30 13.13 23.20
N CYS A 68 14.74 12.41 22.17
CA CYS A 68 13.84 11.57 21.36
C CYS A 68 13.17 10.49 22.22
N GLY A 69 11.83 10.50 22.23
CA GLY A 69 10.99 9.61 23.02
C GLY A 69 10.47 10.25 24.31
N ASP A 70 10.58 11.57 24.48
CA ASP A 70 10.07 12.28 25.66
C ASP A 70 8.61 12.76 25.53
N GLY A 71 7.98 12.44 24.39
CA GLY A 71 6.60 12.78 24.06
C GLY A 71 6.41 14.20 23.54
N ARG A 72 7.47 14.89 23.12
CA ARG A 72 7.40 16.24 22.52
C ARG A 72 8.32 16.36 21.32
N ILE A 73 7.82 16.91 20.22
CA ILE A 73 8.65 17.17 19.05
C ILE A 73 9.53 18.41 19.24
N GLN A 74 10.84 18.20 19.37
CA GLN A 74 11.86 19.24 19.46
C GLN A 74 12.47 19.57 18.09
N THR A 75 11.69 20.23 17.25
CA THR A 75 12.09 20.64 15.88
C THR A 75 13.41 21.40 15.80
N ALA A 76 13.79 22.15 16.85
CA ALA A 76 15.07 22.86 16.92
C ALA A 76 16.30 21.92 16.90
N PHE A 77 16.11 20.65 17.27
CA PHE A 77 17.13 19.60 17.27
C PHE A 77 16.93 18.57 16.15
N GLY A 78 16.01 18.83 15.21
CA GLY A 78 15.83 18.02 14.01
C GLY A 78 14.77 16.93 14.11
N GLU A 79 13.97 16.91 15.17
CA GLU A 79 12.88 15.94 15.30
C GLU A 79 11.74 16.23 14.31
N ALA A 80 11.31 15.18 13.60
CA ALA A 80 10.12 15.16 12.75
C ALA A 80 8.89 14.58 13.48
N CYS A 81 9.12 13.79 14.51
CA CYS A 81 8.14 13.11 15.36
C CYS A 81 8.78 12.73 16.71
N ASP A 82 8.01 12.33 17.71
CA ASP A 82 8.51 11.78 18.98
C ASP A 82 7.57 10.70 19.52
N GLY A 83 8.01 9.44 19.48
CA GLY A 83 7.18 8.31 19.93
C GLY A 83 5.82 8.28 19.22
N ASP A 84 4.74 8.51 19.97
CA ASP A 84 3.37 8.59 19.46
C ASP A 84 2.97 9.99 18.94
N ASP A 85 3.77 11.03 19.22
CA ASP A 85 3.57 12.38 18.65
C ASP A 85 4.12 12.41 17.21
N LEU A 86 3.25 12.09 16.26
CA LEU A 86 3.57 12.03 14.82
C LEU A 86 3.33 13.37 14.10
N ALA A 87 3.31 14.50 14.81
CA ALA A 87 3.05 15.82 14.23
C ALA A 87 1.70 15.92 13.49
N GLY A 88 0.69 15.17 13.94
CA GLY A 88 -0.62 15.07 13.28
C GLY A 88 -0.59 14.37 11.92
N LYS A 89 0.50 13.67 11.58
CA LYS A 89 0.62 12.86 10.37
C LYS A 89 -0.03 11.49 10.58
N SER A 90 -0.49 10.93 9.48
CA SER A 90 -1.03 9.58 9.38
C SER A 90 -0.61 9.01 8.03
N CYS A 91 -0.62 7.70 7.88
CA CYS A 91 -0.37 7.06 6.59
C CYS A 91 -1.25 7.66 5.48
N VAL A 92 -2.54 7.87 5.77
CA VAL A 92 -3.50 8.48 4.83
C VAL A 92 -3.08 9.88 4.40
N ASN A 93 -2.69 10.73 5.35
CA ASN A 93 -2.27 12.11 5.04
C ASN A 93 -0.90 12.17 4.32
N LEU A 94 -0.15 11.06 4.32
CA LEU A 94 1.09 10.89 3.56
C LEU A 94 0.87 10.25 2.18
N GLY A 95 -0.38 9.91 1.82
CA GLY A 95 -0.74 9.35 0.52
C GLY A 95 -0.88 7.83 0.49
N PHE A 96 -0.62 7.13 1.60
CA PHE A 96 -0.89 5.69 1.73
C PHE A 96 -2.39 5.42 1.94
N ASN A 97 -2.82 4.19 1.78
CA ASN A 97 -4.22 3.83 1.98
C ASN A 97 -4.64 3.77 3.47
N GLY A 98 -3.69 3.46 4.35
CA GLY A 98 -3.97 3.22 5.76
C GLY A 98 -2.76 2.64 6.47
N GLY A 99 -3.00 1.90 7.54
CA GLY A 99 -1.95 1.30 8.37
C GLY A 99 -1.52 2.17 9.54
N ILE A 100 -0.43 1.76 10.19
CA ILE A 100 0.11 2.38 11.39
C ILE A 100 1.38 3.14 11.00
N LEU A 101 1.33 4.46 11.16
CA LEU A 101 2.50 5.32 11.00
C LEU A 101 3.30 5.28 12.31
N GLY A 102 4.62 5.15 12.22
CA GLY A 102 5.52 5.20 13.36
C GLY A 102 6.45 6.41 13.32
N CYS A 103 7.25 6.54 14.36
CA CYS A 103 8.40 7.42 14.42
C CYS A 103 9.66 6.56 14.47
N ASN A 104 10.70 6.91 13.70
CA ASN A 104 11.95 6.16 13.75
C ASN A 104 12.67 6.36 15.10
N ALA A 105 13.58 5.44 15.43
CA ALA A 105 14.21 5.38 16.75
C ALA A 105 15.07 6.61 17.11
N ASP A 106 15.45 7.43 16.12
CA ASP A 106 16.21 8.67 16.28
C ASP A 106 15.34 9.93 16.07
N CYS A 107 14.02 9.78 15.94
CA CYS A 107 13.04 10.87 15.78
C CYS A 107 13.23 11.77 14.55
N THR A 108 14.16 11.45 13.64
CA THR A 108 14.50 12.26 12.47
C THR A 108 13.52 12.11 11.30
N ALA A 109 12.72 11.03 11.28
CA ALA A 109 11.77 10.76 10.23
C ALA A 109 10.60 9.89 10.70
N LEU A 110 9.48 9.99 9.98
CA LEU A 110 8.36 9.09 10.16
C LEU A 110 8.72 7.71 9.60
N ASP A 111 8.35 6.67 10.33
CA ASP A 111 8.45 5.29 9.90
C ASP A 111 7.16 4.87 9.19
N THR A 112 7.22 4.74 7.87
CA THR A 112 6.09 4.34 7.03
C THR A 112 6.03 2.83 6.78
N THR A 113 6.86 2.01 7.44
CA THR A 113 6.88 0.55 7.23
C THR A 113 5.56 -0.12 7.62
N GLY A 114 4.81 0.45 8.57
CA GLY A 114 3.47 0.01 8.94
C GLY A 114 2.35 0.59 8.08
N CYS A 115 2.65 1.43 7.10
CA CYS A 115 1.65 2.01 6.20
C CYS A 115 1.32 1.08 5.04
N GLU A 116 0.03 0.95 4.73
CA GLU A 116 -0.47 0.14 3.62
C GLU A 116 -0.39 0.93 2.31
N LEU A 117 0.51 0.53 1.42
CA LEU A 117 0.69 1.21 0.13
C LEU A 117 -0.48 0.95 -0.83
N VAL A 118 -0.98 -0.29 -0.84
CA VAL A 118 -2.04 -0.75 -1.75
C VAL A 118 -3.24 -1.23 -0.92
N ALA A 119 -4.40 -0.61 -1.16
CA ALA A 119 -5.67 -1.03 -0.57
C ALA A 119 -6.11 -2.37 -1.14
N MET A 120 -6.35 -3.37 -0.31
CA MET A 120 -6.78 -4.70 -0.76
C MET A 120 -8.21 -5.02 -0.30
N ILE A 121 -9.06 -5.45 -1.22
CA ILE A 121 -10.46 -5.86 -1.00
C ILE A 121 -10.55 -7.38 -1.06
N GLU A 122 -11.26 -8.00 -0.11
CA GLU A 122 -11.55 -9.43 -0.13
C GLU A 122 -12.58 -9.75 -1.21
N VAL A 123 -12.20 -10.61 -2.15
CA VAL A 123 -13.08 -11.18 -3.17
C VAL A 123 -13.38 -12.62 -2.73
N PRO A 124 -14.65 -12.95 -2.41
CA PRO A 124 -15.00 -14.29 -1.93
C PRO A 124 -14.83 -15.32 -3.05
N ALA A 125 -14.64 -16.58 -2.66
CA ALA A 125 -14.67 -17.69 -3.61
C ALA A 125 -16.07 -17.83 -4.20
N GLY A 126 -16.18 -18.30 -5.43
CA GLY A 126 -17.47 -18.50 -6.07
C GLY A 126 -17.39 -19.22 -7.41
N THR A 127 -18.55 -19.54 -7.95
CA THR A 127 -18.68 -20.13 -9.30
C THR A 127 -19.62 -19.27 -10.13
N PHE A 128 -19.21 -18.96 -11.36
CA PHE A 128 -20.00 -18.13 -12.27
C PHE A 128 -20.01 -18.71 -13.67
N ARG A 129 -21.06 -18.38 -14.42
CA ARG A 129 -21.13 -18.62 -15.86
C ARG A 129 -20.42 -17.49 -16.58
N ARG A 130 -19.46 -17.84 -17.45
CA ARG A 130 -18.57 -16.87 -18.12
C ARG A 130 -19.05 -16.40 -19.50
N ASP A 131 -20.07 -17.04 -20.06
CA ASP A 131 -20.66 -16.69 -21.35
C ASP A 131 -22.10 -17.24 -21.47
N GLU A 132 -22.71 -17.19 -22.65
CA GLU A 132 -24.09 -17.67 -22.84
C GLU A 132 -24.28 -19.18 -22.65
N ASP A 133 -23.23 -19.99 -22.79
CA ASP A 133 -23.31 -21.45 -22.64
C ASP A 133 -23.42 -21.84 -21.16
N PRO A 134 -24.53 -22.49 -20.74
CA PRO A 134 -24.72 -22.95 -19.36
C PRO A 134 -23.64 -23.93 -18.85
N ALA A 135 -22.90 -24.60 -19.74
CA ALA A 135 -21.83 -25.50 -19.37
C ALA A 135 -20.52 -24.78 -19.02
N ASN A 136 -20.35 -23.54 -19.50
CA ASN A 136 -19.13 -22.76 -19.33
C ASN A 136 -19.10 -22.08 -17.95
N LEU A 137 -18.83 -22.89 -16.94
CA LEU A 137 -18.68 -22.45 -15.54
C LEU A 137 -17.22 -22.23 -15.18
N SER A 138 -16.95 -21.19 -14.41
CA SER A 138 -15.64 -20.89 -13.83
C SER A 138 -15.76 -20.78 -12.31
N THR A 139 -14.96 -21.53 -11.59
CA THR A 139 -14.82 -21.45 -10.13
C THR A 139 -13.50 -20.80 -9.79
N VAL A 140 -13.54 -19.80 -8.90
CA VAL A 140 -12.33 -19.14 -8.38
C VAL A 140 -12.29 -19.25 -6.86
N SER A 141 -11.11 -19.55 -6.33
CA SER A 141 -10.80 -19.49 -4.90
C SER A 141 -10.88 -18.05 -4.38
N ALA A 142 -11.03 -17.86 -3.08
CA ALA A 142 -11.03 -16.52 -2.48
C ALA A 142 -9.65 -15.88 -2.58
N PHE A 143 -9.61 -14.57 -2.85
CA PHE A 143 -8.38 -13.80 -2.97
C PHE A 143 -8.59 -12.35 -2.51
N LEU A 144 -7.49 -11.60 -2.45
CA LEU A 144 -7.50 -10.17 -2.20
C LEU A 144 -7.14 -9.46 -3.50
N MET A 145 -7.85 -8.39 -3.87
CA MET A 145 -7.58 -7.57 -5.06
C MET A 145 -7.35 -6.12 -4.67
N SER A 146 -6.42 -5.44 -5.35
CA SER A 146 -6.25 -4.01 -5.13
C SER A 146 -7.53 -3.25 -5.48
N ARG A 147 -7.93 -2.33 -4.61
CA ARG A 147 -9.19 -1.57 -4.73
C ARG A 147 -9.29 -0.82 -6.06
N THR A 148 -8.16 -0.31 -6.51
CA THR A 148 -7.99 0.46 -7.74
C THR A 148 -6.95 -0.20 -8.62
N GLU A 149 -6.76 0.30 -9.85
CA GLU A 149 -5.51 0.07 -10.56
C GLU A 149 -4.33 0.63 -9.75
N ILE A 150 -3.12 0.13 -10.04
CA ILE A 150 -1.91 0.66 -9.45
C ILE A 150 -1.69 2.09 -9.95
N THR A 151 -1.56 3.04 -9.02
CA THR A 151 -1.33 4.44 -9.37
C THR A 151 0.11 4.70 -9.77
N ARG A 152 0.33 5.81 -10.48
CA ARG A 152 1.66 6.33 -10.79
C ARG A 152 2.52 6.51 -9.55
N TRP A 153 1.94 7.04 -8.48
CA TRP A 153 2.66 7.19 -7.20
C TRP A 153 3.04 5.85 -6.57
N GLN A 154 2.11 4.89 -6.52
CA GLN A 154 2.42 3.54 -6.01
C GLN A 154 3.52 2.87 -6.84
N TYR A 155 3.43 2.96 -8.16
CA TYR A 155 4.45 2.44 -9.06
C TYR A 155 5.82 3.09 -8.83
N LEU A 156 5.88 4.42 -8.73
CA LEU A 156 7.11 5.15 -8.46
C LEU A 156 7.75 4.75 -7.12
N ILE A 157 6.97 4.61 -6.05
CA ILE A 157 7.46 4.19 -4.74
C ILE A 157 8.05 2.78 -4.80
N VAL A 158 7.35 1.85 -5.46
CA VAL A 158 7.81 0.46 -5.55
C VAL A 158 8.99 0.36 -6.49
N MET A 159 8.91 0.88 -7.72
CA MET A 159 9.88 0.60 -8.78
C MET A 159 11.06 1.57 -8.81
N GLY A 160 10.86 2.82 -8.37
CA GLY A 160 11.87 3.89 -8.37
C GLY A 160 11.82 4.78 -9.62
N ASP A 161 10.98 4.46 -10.59
CA ASP A 161 10.71 5.21 -11.82
C ASP A 161 9.22 5.12 -12.19
N ASP A 162 8.73 6.10 -12.98
CA ASP A 162 7.36 6.14 -13.51
C ASP A 162 7.41 6.07 -15.04
N PRO A 163 6.93 4.99 -15.69
CA PRO A 163 7.00 4.79 -17.13
C PRO A 163 5.87 5.49 -17.91
N THR A 164 4.92 6.10 -17.19
CA THR A 164 3.68 6.67 -17.74
C THR A 164 3.94 7.66 -18.87
N ASP A 165 3.16 7.54 -19.96
CA ASP A 165 3.06 8.60 -20.95
C ASP A 165 2.18 9.75 -20.42
N GLU A 166 2.82 10.84 -20.00
CA GLU A 166 2.14 12.02 -19.44
C GLU A 166 1.25 12.78 -20.44
N THR A 167 1.32 12.44 -21.74
CA THR A 167 0.33 12.93 -22.73
C THR A 167 -1.07 12.47 -22.37
N TYR A 168 -1.18 11.27 -21.76
CA TYR A 168 -2.43 10.60 -21.44
C TYR A 168 -2.63 10.37 -19.94
N SER A 169 -1.96 11.16 -19.09
CA SER A 169 -2.14 11.14 -17.63
C SER A 169 -1.94 12.52 -16.99
N GLY A 170 -2.75 12.84 -15.99
CA GLY A 170 -2.80 14.16 -15.35
C GLY A 170 -1.97 14.30 -14.07
N GLY A 171 -1.69 13.22 -13.34
CA GLY A 171 -0.97 13.32 -12.07
C GLY A 171 -0.77 12.01 -11.31
N PRO A 172 -0.13 12.06 -10.13
CA PRO A 172 0.32 10.87 -9.39
C PRO A 172 -0.79 9.92 -8.92
N GLY A 173 -2.04 10.39 -8.84
CA GLY A 173 -3.22 9.59 -8.48
C GLY A 173 -3.86 8.86 -9.66
N ASP A 174 -3.43 9.12 -10.89
CA ASP A 174 -3.88 8.38 -12.07
C ASP A 174 -3.26 6.97 -12.11
N PRO A 175 -3.86 6.00 -12.81
CA PRO A 175 -3.26 4.69 -13.01
C PRO A 175 -1.94 4.81 -13.78
N VAL A 176 -0.96 3.99 -13.39
CA VAL A 176 0.26 3.82 -14.18
C VAL A 176 -0.07 3.11 -15.49
N GLN A 177 0.50 3.58 -16.59
CA GLN A 177 0.35 2.97 -17.92
C GLN A 177 1.69 3.01 -18.68
N ASN A 178 1.70 2.59 -19.96
CA ASN A 178 2.90 2.58 -20.81
C ASN A 178 3.99 1.64 -20.27
N LEU A 179 3.57 0.47 -19.77
CA LEU A 179 4.43 -0.58 -19.24
C LEU A 179 4.18 -1.91 -19.94
N ARG A 180 5.21 -2.75 -20.02
CA ARG A 180 5.11 -4.11 -20.53
C ARG A 180 4.49 -5.01 -19.48
N TRP A 181 3.87 -6.11 -19.88
CA TRP A 181 3.33 -7.11 -18.95
C TRP A 181 4.37 -7.58 -17.92
N ARG A 182 5.61 -7.80 -18.36
CA ARG A 182 6.72 -8.20 -17.48
C ARG A 182 7.10 -7.13 -16.44
N ASP A 183 6.89 -5.85 -16.74
CA ASP A 183 7.16 -4.78 -15.77
C ASP A 183 6.12 -4.81 -14.63
N ALA A 184 4.86 -5.16 -14.94
CA ALA A 184 3.83 -5.42 -13.92
C ALA A 184 4.20 -6.61 -13.02
N LEU A 185 4.80 -7.68 -13.58
CA LEU A 185 5.32 -8.79 -12.77
C LEU A 185 6.46 -8.38 -11.84
N ARG A 186 7.36 -7.51 -12.32
CA ARG A 186 8.45 -6.96 -11.49
C ARG A 186 7.91 -6.13 -10.34
N PHE A 187 6.90 -5.29 -10.61
CA PHE A 187 6.19 -4.55 -9.57
C PHE A 187 5.61 -5.51 -8.52
N CYS A 188 4.90 -6.56 -8.94
CA CYS A 188 4.31 -7.55 -8.03
C CYS A 188 5.36 -8.19 -7.12
N ASN A 189 6.48 -8.65 -7.70
CA ASN A 189 7.57 -9.24 -6.92
C ASN A 189 8.23 -8.24 -5.97
N LYS A 190 8.48 -7.01 -6.42
CA LYS A 190 9.14 -5.98 -5.60
C LYS A 190 8.25 -5.55 -4.43
N LEU A 191 6.96 -5.34 -4.68
CA LEU A 191 5.96 -5.10 -3.63
C LEU A 191 5.89 -6.27 -2.65
N SER A 192 5.94 -7.51 -3.14
CA SER A 192 5.97 -8.70 -2.28
C SER A 192 7.16 -8.66 -1.33
N VAL A 193 8.38 -8.41 -1.83
CA VAL A 193 9.58 -8.33 -0.99
C VAL A 193 9.50 -7.16 0.00
N MET A 194 9.00 -6.00 -0.42
CA MET A 194 8.83 -4.82 0.45
C MET A 194 7.90 -5.11 1.63
N GLU A 195 6.87 -5.94 1.43
CA GLU A 195 5.93 -6.34 2.47
C GLU A 195 6.28 -7.69 3.13
N GLY A 196 7.48 -8.23 2.93
CA GLY A 196 7.94 -9.47 3.56
C GLY A 196 7.25 -10.74 3.06
N ARG A 197 6.66 -10.72 1.86
CA ARG A 197 5.95 -11.84 1.22
C ARG A 197 6.83 -12.58 0.20
N GLN A 198 6.45 -13.82 -0.10
CA GLN A 198 7.13 -14.65 -1.09
C GLN A 198 6.78 -14.20 -2.52
N PRO A 199 7.75 -13.83 -3.38
CA PRO A 199 7.49 -13.47 -4.76
C PRO A 199 6.86 -14.62 -5.55
N VAL A 200 5.84 -14.32 -6.36
CA VAL A 200 5.16 -15.34 -7.19
C VAL A 200 5.97 -15.69 -8.43
N TYR A 201 6.65 -14.71 -9.05
CA TYR A 201 7.27 -14.89 -10.36
C TYR A 201 8.77 -15.13 -10.27
N ARG A 202 9.31 -16.00 -11.12
CA ARG A 202 10.76 -16.15 -11.34
C ARG A 202 11.14 -15.49 -12.66
N LEU A 203 11.74 -14.31 -12.59
CA LEU A 203 12.04 -13.49 -13.77
C LEU A 203 13.50 -13.64 -14.25
N ASP A 204 14.44 -13.97 -13.38
CA ASP A 204 15.86 -14.03 -13.75
C ASP A 204 16.15 -15.26 -14.61
N GLY A 205 16.80 -15.05 -15.76
CA GLY A 205 17.17 -16.11 -16.69
C GLY A 205 16.03 -16.67 -17.56
N TYR A 206 14.81 -16.12 -17.45
CA TYR A 206 13.65 -16.55 -18.24
C TYR A 206 13.27 -15.53 -19.32
N THR A 207 12.92 -16.03 -20.51
CA THR A 207 12.34 -15.25 -21.63
C THR A 207 10.83 -15.04 -21.40
N PHE A 208 10.18 -14.29 -22.28
CA PHE A 208 8.73 -14.03 -22.20
C PHE A 208 7.88 -15.30 -22.38
N GLU A 209 8.38 -16.29 -23.13
CA GLU A 209 7.70 -17.54 -23.47
C GLU A 209 7.32 -18.42 -22.27
N ALA A 210 8.08 -18.34 -21.17
CA ALA A 210 7.87 -19.19 -20.01
C ALA A 210 8.39 -18.53 -18.75
N VAL A 211 7.58 -17.66 -18.14
CA VAL A 211 7.83 -17.14 -16.79
C VAL A 211 7.28 -18.13 -15.76
N PRO A 212 8.13 -18.83 -14.97
CA PRO A 212 7.62 -19.70 -13.93
C PRO A 212 6.94 -18.89 -12.83
N ALA A 213 5.74 -19.33 -12.43
CA ALA A 213 4.95 -18.70 -11.38
C ALA A 213 4.56 -19.73 -10.30
N ASP A 214 4.84 -19.40 -9.04
CA ASP A 214 4.38 -20.16 -7.89
C ASP A 214 3.10 -19.53 -7.31
N PHE A 215 1.94 -19.97 -7.80
CA PHE A 215 0.64 -19.53 -7.31
C PHE A 215 0.31 -20.03 -5.88
N SER A 216 1.20 -20.82 -5.25
CA SER A 216 1.09 -21.15 -3.83
C SER A 216 1.71 -20.11 -2.90
N ALA A 217 2.59 -19.25 -3.43
CA ALA A 217 3.19 -18.14 -2.70
C ALA A 217 2.14 -17.11 -2.25
N ASP A 218 2.45 -16.40 -1.16
CA ASP A 218 1.57 -15.42 -0.52
C ASP A 218 1.78 -13.97 -1.01
N GLY A 219 2.70 -13.77 -1.97
CA GLY A 219 2.99 -12.49 -2.59
C GLY A 219 1.94 -12.02 -3.59
N TYR A 220 2.18 -10.81 -4.08
CA TYR A 220 1.38 -10.16 -5.11
C TYR A 220 1.64 -10.78 -6.48
N ARG A 221 0.61 -10.73 -7.31
CA ARG A 221 0.60 -11.17 -8.70
C ARG A 221 -0.48 -10.43 -9.49
N LEU A 222 -0.45 -10.56 -10.80
CA LEU A 222 -1.61 -10.18 -11.63
C LEU A 222 -2.79 -11.12 -11.36
N PRO A 223 -4.03 -10.64 -11.50
CA PRO A 223 -5.19 -11.50 -11.53
C PRO A 223 -5.13 -12.45 -12.73
N THR A 224 -5.70 -13.64 -12.59
CA THR A 224 -6.11 -14.39 -13.78
C THR A 224 -7.31 -13.70 -14.43
N GLN A 225 -7.57 -13.96 -15.71
CA GLN A 225 -8.76 -13.42 -16.38
C GLN A 225 -10.07 -13.82 -15.67
N MET A 226 -10.11 -15.01 -15.06
CA MET A 226 -11.29 -15.48 -14.34
C MET A 226 -11.44 -14.81 -12.97
N GLU A 227 -10.33 -14.52 -12.28
CA GLU A 227 -10.36 -13.71 -11.05
C GLU A 227 -10.78 -12.27 -11.35
N TRP A 228 -10.26 -11.68 -12.43
CA TRP A 228 -10.63 -10.34 -12.86
C TRP A 228 -12.12 -10.25 -13.17
N MET A 229 -12.63 -11.17 -14.00
CA MET A 229 -14.04 -11.20 -14.36
C MET A 229 -14.92 -11.40 -13.13
N TRP A 230 -14.59 -12.34 -12.25
CA TRP A 230 -15.35 -12.58 -11.02
C TRP A 230 -15.44 -11.34 -10.12
N ALA A 231 -14.34 -10.60 -9.99
CA ALA A 231 -14.31 -9.35 -9.26
C ALA A 231 -15.17 -8.27 -9.95
N ALA A 232 -15.12 -8.15 -11.28
CA ALA A 232 -15.94 -7.23 -12.07
C ALA A 232 -17.45 -7.52 -11.98
N LEU A 233 -17.83 -8.80 -11.82
CA LEU A 233 -19.22 -9.21 -11.58
C LEU A 233 -19.80 -8.71 -10.24
N GLY A 234 -18.95 -8.32 -9.29
CA GLY A 234 -19.37 -8.06 -7.90
C GLY A 234 -19.38 -9.32 -7.04
N ALA A 235 -18.76 -10.40 -7.52
CA ALA A 235 -18.78 -11.74 -6.93
C ALA A 235 -20.21 -12.28 -6.67
N ASP A 236 -20.44 -12.83 -5.47
CA ASP A 236 -21.69 -13.51 -5.09
C ASP A 236 -22.38 -12.80 -3.90
N LEU A 237 -22.30 -11.47 -3.84
CA LEU A 237 -22.88 -10.72 -2.72
C LEU A 237 -24.41 -10.85 -2.65
N ASP A 238 -25.06 -11.10 -3.79
CA ASP A 238 -26.51 -11.19 -3.89
C ASP A 238 -27.07 -12.56 -3.46
N ASP A 239 -26.32 -13.66 -3.63
CA ASP A 239 -26.74 -15.02 -3.24
C ASP A 239 -25.57 -15.95 -2.84
N PRO A 240 -24.88 -15.70 -1.72
CA PRO A 240 -23.64 -16.38 -1.36
C PRO A 240 -23.70 -17.91 -1.39
N GLY A 241 -22.86 -18.51 -2.24
CA GLY A 241 -22.74 -19.96 -2.46
C GLY A 241 -23.52 -20.47 -3.68
N ALA A 242 -24.28 -19.61 -4.36
CA ALA A 242 -24.95 -19.96 -5.61
C ALA A 242 -24.00 -19.89 -6.81
N VAL A 243 -24.44 -20.48 -7.93
CA VAL A 243 -23.77 -20.26 -9.20
C VAL A 243 -24.31 -18.96 -9.78
N ASN A 244 -23.46 -17.95 -9.93
CA ASN A 244 -23.85 -16.71 -10.61
C ASN A 244 -24.03 -16.99 -12.11
N THR A 245 -25.29 -17.09 -12.55
CA THR A 245 -25.61 -17.46 -13.94
C THR A 245 -25.84 -16.27 -14.85
N THR A 246 -26.09 -15.06 -14.34
CA THR A 246 -26.46 -13.90 -15.17
C THR A 246 -25.43 -12.79 -15.18
N GLY A 247 -24.43 -12.83 -14.29
CA GLY A 247 -23.46 -11.76 -14.12
C GLY A 247 -22.71 -11.39 -15.40
N TYR A 248 -22.38 -12.35 -16.26
CA TYR A 248 -21.68 -12.09 -17.53
C TYR A 248 -22.41 -11.10 -18.46
N LEU A 249 -23.70 -10.85 -18.23
CA LEU A 249 -24.49 -9.88 -19.01
C LEU A 249 -24.25 -8.42 -18.60
N LYS A 250 -23.54 -8.14 -17.50
CA LYS A 250 -23.28 -6.77 -17.03
C LYS A 250 -22.48 -5.99 -18.08
N ALA A 251 -23.03 -4.86 -18.52
CA ALA A 251 -22.40 -3.99 -19.52
C ALA A 251 -21.18 -3.24 -18.97
N PHE A 252 -21.04 -3.17 -17.65
CA PHE A 252 -19.89 -2.62 -16.92
C PHE A 252 -19.90 -3.12 -15.47
N ALA A 253 -18.78 -2.99 -14.76
CA ALA A 253 -18.71 -3.33 -13.35
C ALA A 253 -19.58 -2.36 -12.51
N GLY A 254 -20.52 -2.90 -11.74
CA GLY A 254 -21.54 -2.13 -11.02
C GLY A 254 -22.86 -1.91 -11.79
N ASP A 255 -23.01 -2.49 -12.98
CA ASP A 255 -24.26 -2.46 -13.74
C ASP A 255 -25.39 -3.20 -12.99
N ASP A 256 -26.48 -2.49 -12.71
CA ASP A 256 -27.71 -3.01 -12.10
C ASP A 256 -28.92 -3.03 -13.06
N GLY A 257 -28.68 -2.72 -14.34
CA GLY A 257 -29.69 -2.62 -15.40
C GLY A 257 -30.49 -1.32 -15.40
N SER A 258 -30.25 -0.40 -14.47
CA SER A 258 -30.94 0.89 -14.35
C SER A 258 -30.01 2.10 -14.36
N ASN A 259 -28.73 1.88 -14.06
CA ASN A 259 -27.70 2.92 -14.01
C ASN A 259 -26.96 3.07 -15.35
N MET A 260 -26.08 4.08 -15.45
CA MET A 260 -25.35 4.41 -16.69
C MET A 260 -23.86 4.13 -16.54
N PRO A 261 -23.14 3.74 -17.62
CA PRO A 261 -21.70 3.47 -17.55
C PRO A 261 -20.89 4.67 -17.02
N GLY A 262 -21.33 5.90 -17.29
CA GLY A 262 -20.65 7.12 -16.85
C GLY A 262 -20.58 7.33 -15.33
N ASP A 263 -21.42 6.63 -14.57
CA ASP A 263 -21.36 6.66 -13.11
C ASP A 263 -20.17 5.83 -12.57
N TYR A 264 -19.74 4.82 -13.32
CA TYR A 264 -18.75 3.81 -12.90
C TYR A 264 -17.44 3.83 -13.70
N ALA A 265 -17.45 4.43 -14.90
CA ALA A 265 -16.33 4.33 -15.84
C ALA A 265 -15.86 5.68 -16.37
N VAL A 266 -14.57 5.75 -16.72
CA VAL A 266 -13.97 6.79 -17.56
C VAL A 266 -13.80 6.22 -18.97
N PHE A 267 -14.57 6.69 -19.95
CA PHE A 267 -14.59 6.09 -21.30
C PHE A 267 -15.15 7.04 -22.38
N GLY A 268 -15.10 6.60 -23.65
CA GLY A 268 -15.85 7.19 -24.76
C GLY A 268 -15.12 8.28 -25.55
N TYR A 269 -13.78 8.29 -25.60
CA TYR A 269 -13.04 9.22 -26.48
C TYR A 269 -13.26 8.93 -27.96
N GLU A 270 -13.21 7.66 -28.34
CA GLU A 270 -13.24 7.23 -29.74
C GLU A 270 -14.59 7.53 -30.41
N ASN A 271 -15.66 7.71 -29.62
CA ASN A 271 -16.99 8.06 -30.10
C ASN A 271 -17.54 9.32 -29.38
N PRO A 272 -17.54 10.49 -30.04
CA PRO A 272 -18.06 11.74 -29.48
C PRO A 272 -19.56 11.70 -29.12
N ASP A 273 -20.33 10.84 -29.79
CA ASP A 273 -21.77 10.70 -29.62
C ASP A 273 -22.15 9.58 -28.63
N GLU A 274 -21.16 8.99 -27.94
CA GLU A 274 -21.36 7.94 -26.95
C GLU A 274 -22.14 8.45 -25.73
N GLU A 275 -23.29 7.84 -25.47
CA GLU A 275 -24.12 8.19 -24.32
C GLU A 275 -23.41 7.86 -23.00
N GLY A 276 -23.50 8.77 -22.03
CA GLY A 276 -22.86 8.60 -20.73
C GLY A 276 -21.34 8.68 -20.74
N ARG A 277 -20.69 9.07 -21.85
CA ARG A 277 -19.23 9.22 -21.90
C ARG A 277 -18.70 10.24 -20.89
N THR A 278 -17.50 9.96 -20.40
CA THR A 278 -16.89 10.65 -19.26
C THR A 278 -15.42 11.00 -19.48
N THR A 279 -14.89 10.64 -20.64
CA THR A 279 -13.50 10.84 -21.04
C THR A 279 -13.03 12.28 -20.84
N THR A 280 -11.80 12.41 -20.34
CA THR A 280 -11.04 13.68 -20.35
C THR A 280 -9.94 13.67 -21.42
N HIS A 281 -10.02 12.72 -22.37
CA HIS A 281 -8.99 12.40 -23.37
C HIS A 281 -7.68 11.85 -22.79
N ARG A 282 -7.75 11.33 -21.56
CA ARG A 282 -6.65 10.75 -20.78
C ARG A 282 -7.22 9.95 -19.61
N THR A 283 -6.33 9.31 -18.85
CA THR A 283 -6.67 8.71 -17.55
C THR A 283 -7.16 9.78 -16.57
N ASN A 284 -7.96 9.35 -15.61
CA ASN A 284 -8.34 10.16 -14.45
C ASN A 284 -7.71 9.58 -13.18
N PRO A 285 -7.71 10.33 -12.07
CA PRO A 285 -7.38 9.77 -10.77
C PRO A 285 -8.23 8.53 -10.49
N VAL A 286 -7.61 7.51 -9.92
CA VAL A 286 -8.29 6.27 -9.55
C VAL A 286 -9.43 6.54 -8.58
N CYS A 287 -10.47 5.71 -8.66
CA CYS A 287 -11.70 5.80 -7.92
C CYS A 287 -12.39 7.17 -8.03
N SER A 288 -12.28 7.81 -9.20
CA SER A 288 -13.02 9.05 -9.53
C SER A 288 -14.48 8.79 -9.94
N ARG A 289 -14.86 7.51 -10.02
CA ARG A 289 -16.19 6.99 -10.34
C ARG A 289 -16.67 6.05 -9.23
N LEU A 290 -17.93 5.67 -9.28
CA LEU A 290 -18.50 4.75 -8.29
C LEU A 290 -17.83 3.38 -8.36
N PRO A 291 -17.57 2.73 -7.21
CA PRO A 291 -17.10 1.36 -7.18
C PRO A 291 -18.26 0.39 -7.48
N ASN A 292 -17.93 -0.85 -7.86
CA ASN A 292 -18.90 -1.94 -7.93
C ASN A 292 -19.32 -2.42 -6.53
N GLU A 293 -20.10 -3.49 -6.47
CA GLU A 293 -20.71 -4.04 -5.25
C GLU A 293 -19.68 -4.48 -4.19
N LEU A 294 -18.44 -4.79 -4.61
CA LEU A 294 -17.33 -5.15 -3.71
C LEU A 294 -16.57 -3.92 -3.18
N GLY A 295 -16.84 -2.72 -3.69
CA GLY A 295 -16.05 -1.53 -3.38
C GLY A 295 -14.80 -1.37 -4.26
N LEU A 296 -14.65 -2.19 -5.30
CA LEU A 296 -13.58 -2.09 -6.31
C LEU A 296 -13.92 -1.00 -7.32
N CYS A 297 -12.97 -0.11 -7.58
CA CYS A 297 -13.12 0.99 -8.54
C CYS A 297 -12.46 0.65 -9.88
N ASP A 298 -12.93 1.32 -10.93
CA ASP A 298 -12.29 1.37 -12.26
C ASP A 298 -12.07 0.00 -12.92
N LEU A 299 -12.89 -1.00 -12.58
CA LEU A 299 -12.94 -2.27 -13.33
C LEU A 299 -13.52 -2.07 -14.74
N SER A 300 -14.16 -0.93 -15.00
CA SER A 300 -14.59 -0.50 -16.32
C SER A 300 -14.02 0.89 -16.63
N GLY A 301 -13.31 1.03 -17.74
CA GLY A 301 -12.74 2.27 -18.25
C GLY A 301 -11.37 2.60 -17.65
N ASN A 302 -10.98 3.87 -17.75
CA ASN A 302 -9.69 4.42 -17.32
C ASN A 302 -8.48 3.80 -18.05
N VAL A 303 -8.02 2.61 -17.70
CA VAL A 303 -7.00 1.85 -18.44
C VAL A 303 -7.41 0.39 -18.62
N TRP A 304 -7.01 -0.21 -19.74
CA TRP A 304 -7.03 -1.67 -19.86
C TRP A 304 -6.12 -2.27 -18.79
N GLU A 305 -6.43 -3.46 -18.30
CA GLU A 305 -5.66 -4.07 -17.23
C GLU A 305 -5.01 -5.38 -17.65
N TRP A 306 -3.68 -5.47 -17.48
CA TRP A 306 -2.96 -6.73 -17.65
C TRP A 306 -3.49 -7.82 -16.71
N THR A 307 -3.75 -8.99 -17.27
CA THR A 307 -3.99 -10.24 -16.52
C THR A 307 -2.87 -11.25 -16.79
N TRP A 308 -2.83 -12.33 -16.01
CA TRP A 308 -1.83 -13.40 -16.18
C TRP A 308 -1.96 -14.13 -17.53
N ASP A 309 -3.20 -14.36 -17.98
CA ASP A 309 -3.50 -15.33 -19.01
C ASP A 309 -3.01 -14.92 -20.41
N ALA A 310 -2.47 -15.90 -21.15
CA ALA A 310 -2.28 -15.77 -22.59
C ALA A 310 -3.62 -15.64 -23.33
N TYR A 311 -3.64 -14.91 -24.44
CA TYR A 311 -4.87 -14.72 -25.22
C TYR A 311 -5.14 -15.89 -26.18
N PHE A 312 -5.89 -16.89 -25.72
CA PHE A 312 -6.42 -17.99 -26.55
C PHE A 312 -7.90 -18.26 -26.30
N ASP A 313 -8.53 -19.12 -27.10
CA ASP A 313 -9.90 -19.57 -26.83
C ASP A 313 -9.97 -20.27 -25.46
N LEU A 314 -11.01 -19.95 -24.70
CA LEU A 314 -11.27 -20.61 -23.42
C LEU A 314 -11.77 -22.05 -23.67
N PRO A 315 -11.32 -23.03 -22.88
CA PRO A 315 -11.86 -24.38 -22.97
C PRO A 315 -13.36 -24.39 -22.67
N ALA A 316 -14.12 -25.27 -23.33
CA ALA A 316 -15.52 -25.49 -22.99
C ALA A 316 -15.66 -26.23 -21.64
N GLY A 317 -16.78 -26.04 -20.95
CA GLY A 317 -17.11 -26.73 -19.71
C GLY A 317 -16.58 -26.03 -18.45
N SER A 318 -16.49 -26.79 -17.36
CA SER A 318 -16.12 -26.25 -16.05
C SER A 318 -14.62 -26.03 -15.90
N LEU A 319 -14.26 -24.85 -15.39
CA LEU A 319 -12.90 -24.41 -15.09
C LEU A 319 -12.77 -24.14 -13.59
N ILE A 320 -11.65 -24.52 -12.97
CA ILE A 320 -11.37 -24.27 -11.55
C ILE A 320 -9.99 -23.62 -11.44
N ASP A 321 -9.93 -22.42 -10.87
CA ASP A 321 -8.70 -21.61 -10.73
C ASP A 321 -7.88 -21.59 -12.02
N TYR A 322 -8.59 -21.42 -13.15
CA TYR A 322 -8.00 -21.51 -14.47
C TYR A 322 -6.99 -20.41 -14.71
N ARG A 323 -5.90 -20.80 -15.35
CA ARG A 323 -4.80 -19.95 -15.77
C ARG A 323 -4.22 -20.53 -17.04
N LEU A 324 -3.95 -19.68 -18.02
CA LEU A 324 -3.23 -20.06 -19.23
C LEU A 324 -1.86 -19.39 -19.28
N ASP A 325 -0.81 -20.18 -19.07
CA ASP A 325 0.59 -19.77 -19.13
C ASP A 325 1.22 -19.94 -20.53
N ASP A 326 0.66 -20.85 -21.31
CA ASP A 326 1.15 -21.30 -22.61
C ASP A 326 1.06 -20.23 -23.73
N LEU A 327 2.22 -19.79 -24.22
CA LEU A 327 2.37 -18.96 -25.42
C LEU A 327 2.84 -19.82 -26.60
N TRP A 328 1.89 -20.41 -27.34
CA TRP A 328 2.22 -21.23 -28.50
C TRP A 328 2.47 -20.35 -29.75
N GLY A 329 3.50 -20.67 -30.53
CA GLY A 329 3.67 -20.15 -31.88
C GLY A 329 4.22 -18.72 -32.02
N GLY A 330 4.77 -18.14 -30.94
CA GLY A 330 5.37 -16.80 -30.96
C GLY A 330 4.37 -15.65 -30.93
N ASP A 331 3.11 -15.92 -30.56
CA ASP A 331 2.11 -14.89 -30.29
C ASP A 331 2.22 -14.46 -28.82
N PHE A 332 2.97 -13.38 -28.57
CA PHE A 332 3.25 -12.81 -27.26
C PHE A 332 2.13 -11.91 -26.77
N THR A 333 0.88 -12.40 -26.80
CA THR A 333 -0.30 -11.62 -26.38
C THR A 333 -0.92 -12.12 -25.09
N ARG A 334 -1.22 -11.18 -24.20
CA ARG A 334 -1.89 -11.41 -22.92
C ARG A 334 -3.29 -10.83 -22.94
N VAL A 335 -4.17 -11.43 -22.18
CA VAL A 335 -5.52 -10.94 -21.96
C VAL A 335 -5.46 -9.61 -21.21
N VAL A 336 -6.20 -8.62 -21.70
CA VAL A 336 -6.49 -7.39 -20.98
C VAL A 336 -7.99 -7.18 -20.89
N HIS A 337 -8.45 -6.61 -19.77
CA HIS A 337 -9.86 -6.39 -19.46
C HIS A 337 -10.17 -4.94 -19.07
N GLY A 338 -11.46 -4.60 -19.07
CA GLY A 338 -12.00 -3.38 -18.48
C GLY A 338 -12.24 -2.20 -19.43
N GLY A 339 -11.59 -2.15 -20.60
CA GLY A 339 -11.62 -0.96 -21.45
C GLY A 339 -10.66 0.12 -20.94
N TYR A 340 -10.53 1.21 -21.69
CA TYR A 340 -9.75 2.37 -21.27
C TYR A 340 -10.52 3.68 -21.48
N TRP A 341 -9.96 4.82 -21.08
CA TRP A 341 -10.56 6.16 -21.23
C TRP A 341 -11.03 6.51 -22.64
N GLY A 342 -10.54 5.79 -23.66
CA GLY A 342 -10.96 5.96 -25.04
C GLY A 342 -11.96 4.94 -25.58
N SER A 343 -12.14 3.81 -24.91
CA SER A 343 -13.00 2.71 -25.35
C SER A 343 -14.46 3.11 -25.56
N PRO A 344 -15.18 2.45 -26.49
CA PRO A 344 -16.64 2.47 -26.53
C PRO A 344 -17.24 1.70 -25.34
N ALA A 345 -18.52 1.91 -25.01
CA ALA A 345 -19.18 1.23 -23.89
C ALA A 345 -19.14 -0.31 -24.01
N THR A 346 -19.15 -0.86 -25.22
CA THR A 346 -19.09 -2.31 -25.45
C THR A 346 -17.80 -2.97 -24.96
N SER A 347 -16.72 -2.21 -24.79
CA SER A 347 -15.46 -2.71 -24.24
C SER A 347 -15.41 -2.67 -22.71
N LEU A 348 -16.42 -2.07 -22.06
CA LEU A 348 -16.54 -2.00 -20.60
C LEU A 348 -17.17 -3.25 -20.00
N ALA A 349 -17.85 -4.05 -20.83
CA ALA A 349 -18.56 -5.24 -20.39
C ALA A 349 -17.61 -6.21 -19.69
N VAL A 350 -18.11 -6.81 -18.62
CA VAL A 350 -17.33 -7.65 -17.71
C VAL A 350 -16.78 -8.91 -18.38
N ASP A 351 -17.46 -9.39 -19.44
CA ASP A 351 -17.08 -10.53 -20.26
C ASP A 351 -16.26 -10.11 -21.49
N HIS A 352 -16.13 -8.81 -21.77
CA HIS A 352 -15.37 -8.33 -22.91
C HIS A 352 -13.90 -8.66 -22.72
N ARG A 353 -13.36 -9.39 -23.69
CA ARG A 353 -11.99 -9.88 -23.68
C ARG A 353 -11.25 -9.39 -24.91
N THR A 354 -10.10 -8.77 -24.69
CA THR A 354 -9.19 -8.39 -25.77
C THR A 354 -7.75 -8.71 -25.39
N ARG A 355 -6.80 -8.32 -26.24
CA ARG A 355 -5.39 -8.67 -26.09
C ARG A 355 -4.48 -7.49 -26.31
N ALA A 356 -3.35 -7.54 -25.64
CA ALA A 356 -2.24 -6.62 -25.85
C ALA A 356 -0.92 -7.40 -25.94
N GLN A 357 0.03 -6.85 -26.72
CA GLN A 357 1.34 -7.48 -26.91
C GLN A 357 2.21 -7.24 -25.68
N GLU A 358 2.65 -8.31 -25.04
CA GLU A 358 3.27 -8.28 -23.72
C GLU A 358 4.67 -7.63 -23.73
N GLU A 359 5.31 -7.59 -24.91
CA GLU A 359 6.64 -7.05 -25.14
C GLU A 359 6.68 -5.52 -25.24
N TYR A 360 5.54 -4.88 -25.50
CA TYR A 360 5.47 -3.45 -25.77
C TYR A 360 4.86 -2.67 -24.60
N PRO A 361 5.42 -1.50 -24.26
CA PRO A 361 4.74 -0.54 -23.42
C PRO A 361 3.55 0.08 -24.18
N ILE A 362 2.38 0.15 -23.53
CA ILE A 362 1.14 0.61 -24.17
C ILE A 362 0.50 1.69 -23.30
N PRO A 363 0.31 2.94 -23.79
CA PRO A 363 -0.08 4.11 -22.98
C PRO A 363 -1.56 4.13 -22.54
N ARG A 364 -2.23 2.99 -22.69
CA ARG A 364 -3.63 2.76 -22.29
C ARG A 364 -3.83 1.44 -21.54
N VAL A 365 -2.73 0.75 -21.22
CA VAL A 365 -2.75 -0.50 -20.46
C VAL A 365 -1.96 -0.28 -19.18
N GLY A 366 -2.66 -0.40 -18.05
CA GLY A 366 -2.11 -0.48 -16.70
C GLY A 366 -2.35 -1.87 -16.12
N PHE A 367 -2.49 -1.96 -14.81
CA PHE A 367 -2.78 -3.22 -14.13
C PHE A 367 -3.26 -2.98 -12.70
N ARG A 368 -3.88 -4.01 -12.13
CA ARG A 368 -4.16 -4.15 -10.70
C ARG A 368 -3.49 -5.41 -10.17
N VAL A 369 -3.35 -5.53 -8.85
CA VAL A 369 -2.68 -6.68 -8.22
C VAL A 369 -3.66 -7.49 -7.39
N VAL A 370 -3.38 -8.78 -7.27
CA VAL A 370 -4.05 -9.68 -6.35
C VAL A 370 -3.04 -10.43 -5.50
N ARG A 371 -3.49 -10.99 -4.37
CA ARG A 371 -2.73 -11.97 -3.58
C ARG A 371 -3.68 -12.94 -2.89
N ARG A 372 -3.14 -14.03 -2.34
CA ARG A 372 -3.93 -14.97 -1.54
C ARG A 372 -4.40 -14.29 -0.24
N ARG A 373 -5.55 -14.73 0.26
CA ARG A 373 -6.14 -14.28 1.53
C ARG A 373 -5.19 -14.49 2.70
#